data_AF-A0A813YFV7-F1
#
_entry.id   AF-A0A813YFV7-F1
#
_cell.length_a   1.000
_cell.length_b   1.000
_cell.length_c   1.000
_cell.angle_alpha   90.00
_cell.angle_beta   90.00
_cell.angle_gamma   90.00
#
_symmetry.space_group_name_H-M   'P 1'
#
loop_
_entity.id
_entity.type
_entity.pdbx_description
1 polymer ?
#
loop_
_entity_poly.entity_id
_entity_poly.type
_entity_poly.pdbx_seq_one_letter_code
_entity_poly.pdbx_strand_id
1 'polypeptide(L)'
;MFYLLIILICSNHQLLLHTTSASSLLFTLDNVRYSLSDRVLTIPKLGALRGIHIDYENEYYKKYNLINIEAFLGIQYGLYHGRFEPSKERFELHPTTKVNKQIHYGPACAQQIWTNESELIRIRTEKFAKDYYPKLLKYIQKQNEEQCLYMNIYQPQIKNLKEPLPVLLFIHGDGYDMGTGAAFDGAIFASYSKAIVVTINYRLGPFDRHLSFHFLLE
;
A
#
# COMPACT_ATOMS: atom_id res chain seq x y z
N MET A 1 4.31 -29.39 30.70
CA MET A 1 3.17 -30.15 30.15
C MET A 1 1.91 -29.32 30.36
N PHE A 2 1.55 -28.53 29.36
CA PHE A 2 0.21 -27.94 29.20
C PHE A 2 -0.02 -27.90 27.68
N TYR A 3 -0.95 -28.73 27.22
CA TYR A 3 -1.50 -28.65 25.88
C TYR A 3 -2.51 -27.51 25.86
N LEU A 4 -2.44 -26.63 24.85
CA LEU A 4 -3.62 -25.94 24.39
C LEU A 4 -3.64 -25.93 22.86
N LEU A 5 -4.55 -26.78 22.36
CA LEU A 5 -5.05 -26.90 21.01
C LEU A 5 -5.88 -25.64 20.67
N ILE A 6 -5.58 -24.92 19.59
CA ILE A 6 -6.61 -24.16 18.87
C ILE A 6 -6.45 -24.42 17.37
N ILE A 7 -7.51 -25.02 16.85
CA ILE A 7 -7.80 -25.40 15.48
C ILE A 7 -8.04 -24.15 14.63
N LEU A 8 -7.64 -24.24 13.37
CA LEU A 8 -7.99 -23.39 12.24
C LEU A 8 -9.42 -22.81 12.32
N ILE A 9 -9.52 -21.48 12.29
CA ILE A 9 -10.65 -20.80 11.65
C ILE A 9 -10.05 -19.85 10.62
N CYS A 10 -9.80 -20.39 9.42
CA CYS A 10 -9.60 -19.58 8.23
C CYS A 10 -10.99 -19.23 7.67
N SER A 11 -11.59 -18.19 8.22
CA SER A 11 -12.73 -17.50 7.60
C SER A 11 -12.67 -16.05 8.06
N ASN A 12 -12.54 -15.16 7.08
CA ASN A 12 -12.19 -13.75 7.19
C ASN A 12 -10.71 -13.49 7.48
N HIS A 13 -9.94 -13.38 6.39
CA HIS A 13 -8.55 -12.90 6.36
C HIS A 13 -8.40 -11.50 6.99
N GLN A 14 -8.44 -11.42 8.31
CA GLN A 14 -7.92 -10.31 9.08
C GLN A 14 -6.59 -10.75 9.68
N LEU A 15 -5.52 -9.98 9.43
CA LEU A 15 -4.26 -10.11 10.15
C LEU A 15 -4.52 -9.79 11.62
N LEU A 16 -4.61 -10.81 12.47
CA LEU A 16 -4.50 -10.65 13.91
C LEU A 16 -3.05 -10.88 14.32
N LEU A 17 -2.37 -9.80 14.73
CA LEU A 17 -1.05 -9.83 15.34
C LEU A 17 -1.22 -10.12 16.84
N HIS A 18 -0.96 -11.36 17.27
CA HIS A 18 -0.69 -11.64 18.68
C HIS A 18 0.80 -11.90 18.88
N THR A 19 1.44 -10.99 19.63
CA THR A 19 2.87 -11.02 19.92
C THR A 19 3.14 -11.90 21.14
N THR A 20 4.02 -12.88 21.02
CA THR A 20 4.89 -13.29 22.13
C THR A 20 6.27 -13.66 21.60
N SER A 21 7.26 -12.89 22.04
CA SER A 21 8.71 -13.11 22.02
C SER A 21 9.52 -12.32 20.97
N ALA A 22 10.62 -11.78 21.50
CA ALA A 22 11.61 -10.96 20.82
C ALA A 22 12.43 -11.82 19.85
N SER A 23 11.96 -11.88 18.63
CA SER A 23 12.75 -12.18 17.44
C SER A 23 12.19 -11.28 16.34
N SER A 24 13.03 -10.81 15.42
CA SER A 24 12.59 -9.98 14.29
C SER A 24 11.29 -10.56 13.71
N LEU A 25 10.29 -9.70 13.52
CA LEU A 25 8.94 -10.04 13.01
C LEU A 25 9.03 -10.58 11.59
N LEU A 26 9.50 -11.82 11.48
CA LEU A 26 9.63 -12.61 10.26
C LEU A 26 8.33 -13.38 10.08
N PHE A 27 7.61 -13.10 9.00
CA PHE A 27 6.51 -13.97 8.57
C PHE A 27 6.62 -14.23 7.08
N THR A 28 6.23 -15.44 6.68
CA THR A 28 6.24 -15.88 5.28
C THR A 28 4.81 -15.91 4.77
N LEU A 29 4.55 -15.26 3.65
CA LEU A 29 3.27 -15.33 2.93
C LEU A 29 3.58 -15.69 1.47
N ASP A 30 2.93 -16.73 0.94
CA ASP A 30 3.14 -17.21 -0.44
C ASP A 30 4.62 -17.43 -0.79
N ASN A 31 5.39 -17.97 0.15
CA ASN A 31 6.84 -18.17 0.05
C ASN A 31 7.68 -16.89 -0.11
N VAL A 32 7.13 -15.71 0.14
CA VAL A 32 7.85 -14.44 0.28
C VAL A 32 8.07 -14.15 1.75
N ARG A 33 9.29 -13.77 2.13
CA ARG A 33 9.63 -13.43 3.52
C ARG A 33 9.45 -11.93 3.73
N TYR A 34 8.78 -11.56 4.82
CA TYR A 34 8.61 -10.19 5.27
C TYR A 34 9.32 -10.02 6.60
N SER A 35 10.09 -8.95 6.76
CA SER A 35 10.74 -8.60 8.02
C SER A 35 10.71 -7.09 8.25
N LEU A 36 10.92 -6.63 9.48
CA LEU A 36 11.06 -5.20 9.73
C LEU A 36 12.40 -4.69 9.18
N SER A 37 12.38 -3.50 8.58
CA SER A 37 13.62 -2.85 8.17
C SER A 37 14.42 -2.41 9.40
N ASP A 38 15.71 -2.71 9.38
CA ASP A 38 16.66 -2.22 10.39
C ASP A 38 16.87 -0.70 10.27
N ARG A 39 16.66 -0.16 9.06
CA ARG A 39 16.83 1.26 8.75
C ARG A 39 15.65 2.08 9.27
N VAL A 40 15.98 3.23 9.87
CA VAL A 40 15.01 4.27 10.24
C VAL A 40 15.29 5.51 9.40
N LEU A 41 14.33 5.89 8.57
CA LEU A 41 14.40 7.11 7.76
C LEU A 41 13.84 8.27 8.56
N THR A 42 14.66 9.29 8.83
CA THR A 42 14.19 10.52 9.47
C THR A 42 13.92 11.56 8.39
N ILE A 43 12.65 11.87 8.16
CA ILE A 43 12.21 12.85 7.17
C ILE A 43 11.72 14.09 7.92
N PRO A 44 12.25 15.30 7.66
CA PRO A 44 11.92 16.51 8.43
C PRO A 44 10.42 16.79 8.61
N LYS A 45 9.61 16.40 7.61
CA LYS A 45 8.16 16.63 7.56
C LYS A 45 7.31 15.42 7.98
N LEU A 46 7.89 14.20 8.00
CA LEU A 46 7.16 12.96 8.29
C LEU A 46 7.62 12.25 9.58
N GLY A 47 8.68 12.76 10.21
CA GLY A 47 9.30 12.15 11.38
C GLY A 47 10.15 10.92 11.04
N ALA A 48 10.40 10.10 12.05
CA ALA A 48 11.16 8.86 11.91
C ALA A 48 10.24 7.71 11.43
N LEU A 49 10.56 7.10 10.29
CA LEU A 49 9.80 6.05 9.66
C LEU A 49 10.61 4.75 9.61
N ARG A 50 9.96 3.62 9.88
CA ARG A 50 10.52 2.28 9.70
C ARG A 50 9.62 1.45 8.80
N GLY A 51 10.19 0.93 7.72
CA GLY A 51 9.50 0.10 6.74
C GLY A 51 9.64 -1.40 7.02
N ILE A 52 9.45 -2.18 5.96
CA ILE A 52 9.64 -3.64 5.92
C ILE A 52 10.60 -4.03 4.81
N HIS A 53 11.31 -5.14 4.99
CA HIS A 53 11.97 -5.86 3.91
C HIS A 53 11.03 -6.92 3.34
N ILE A 54 11.08 -7.07 2.02
CA ILE A 54 10.39 -8.09 1.24
C ILE A 54 11.48 -8.87 0.52
N ASP A 55 11.72 -10.10 0.97
CA ASP A 55 12.81 -10.93 0.50
C ASP A 55 12.31 -12.05 -0.42
N TYR A 56 12.83 -12.08 -1.64
CA TYR A 56 12.44 -13.01 -2.70
C TYR A 56 13.40 -14.21 -2.78
N GLU A 57 13.69 -14.84 -1.65
CA GLU A 57 14.72 -15.90 -1.55
C GLU A 57 14.29 -17.28 -2.09
N ASN A 58 13.00 -17.45 -2.39
CA ASN A 58 12.47 -18.72 -2.89
C ASN A 58 12.92 -19.03 -4.33
N GLU A 59 12.91 -20.30 -4.71
CA GLU A 59 13.36 -20.74 -6.04
C GLU A 59 12.51 -20.17 -7.19
N TYR A 60 11.21 -19.98 -6.93
CA TYR A 60 10.29 -19.42 -7.91
C TYR A 60 10.69 -18.01 -8.35
N TYR A 61 10.92 -17.09 -7.40
CA TYR A 61 11.29 -15.71 -7.68
C TYR A 61 12.77 -15.54 -8.09
N LYS A 62 13.64 -16.46 -7.67
CA LYS A 62 15.01 -16.53 -8.19
C LYS A 62 15.04 -16.72 -9.71
N LYS A 63 14.12 -17.50 -10.28
CA LYS A 63 14.00 -17.65 -11.75
C LYS A 63 13.76 -16.32 -12.47
N TYR A 64 13.07 -15.39 -11.82
CA TYR A 64 12.73 -14.08 -12.37
C TYR A 64 13.77 -13.00 -12.04
N ASN A 65 14.86 -13.36 -11.36
CA ASN A 65 15.92 -12.43 -10.92
C ASN A 65 15.37 -11.22 -10.15
N LEU A 66 14.39 -11.46 -9.27
CA LEU A 66 13.85 -10.38 -8.45
C LEU A 66 14.87 -9.90 -7.42
N ILE A 67 14.84 -8.58 -7.17
CA ILE A 67 15.65 -7.87 -6.19
C ILE A 67 14.79 -7.64 -4.96
N ASN A 68 15.34 -7.89 -3.77
CA ASN A 68 14.65 -7.63 -2.51
C ASN A 68 14.23 -6.16 -2.41
N ILE A 69 13.12 -5.90 -1.75
CA ILE A 69 12.52 -4.57 -1.66
C ILE A 69 12.52 -4.11 -0.21
N GLU A 70 12.84 -2.85 0.00
CA GLU A 70 12.47 -2.14 1.22
C GLU A 70 11.23 -1.29 0.94
N ALA A 71 10.14 -1.56 1.66
CA ALA A 71 8.86 -0.91 1.46
C ALA A 71 8.44 -0.08 2.68
N PHE A 72 7.82 1.06 2.42
CA PHE A 72 7.18 1.90 3.43
C PHE A 72 5.72 2.08 3.02
N LEU A 73 4.81 1.46 3.77
CA LEU A 73 3.39 1.40 3.44
C LEU A 73 2.60 2.35 4.34
N GLY A 74 1.63 3.07 3.77
CA GLY A 74 0.73 3.90 4.56
C GLY A 74 1.34 5.20 5.08
N ILE A 75 2.19 5.85 4.29
CA ILE A 75 2.67 7.21 4.60
C ILE A 75 1.58 8.22 4.22
N GLN A 76 1.01 8.92 5.20
CA GLN A 76 0.04 9.98 4.92
C GLN A 76 0.74 11.21 4.34
N TYR A 77 0.36 11.61 3.13
CA TYR A 77 0.97 12.75 2.43
C TYR A 77 0.07 13.99 2.40
N GLY A 78 -1.25 13.81 2.50
CA GLY A 78 -2.22 14.89 2.46
C GLY A 78 -3.19 14.84 3.64
N LEU A 79 -3.78 16.00 3.93
CA LEU A 79 -4.86 16.16 4.89
C LEU A 79 -6.15 16.47 4.15
N TYR A 80 -7.24 15.84 4.59
CA TYR A 80 -8.57 16.26 4.20
C TYR A 80 -8.84 17.67 4.72
N HIS A 81 -9.36 18.52 3.84
CA HIS A 81 -9.66 19.91 4.16
C HIS A 81 -11.04 20.23 3.57
N GLY A 82 -12.08 19.54 4.01
CA GLY A 82 -13.43 19.73 3.47
C GLY A 82 -13.66 19.05 2.12
N ARG A 83 -14.94 18.94 1.76
CA ARG A 83 -15.38 18.35 0.50
C ARG A 83 -15.22 19.38 -0.63
N PHE A 84 -14.68 18.95 -1.78
CA PHE A 84 -14.41 19.79 -2.96
C PHE A 84 -13.36 20.88 -2.77
N GLU A 85 -12.73 20.93 -1.62
CA GLU A 85 -11.63 21.83 -1.34
C GLU A 85 -10.30 21.12 -1.62
N PRO A 86 -9.27 21.84 -2.09
CA PRO A 86 -7.94 21.29 -2.26
C PRO A 86 -7.43 20.66 -0.96
N SER A 87 -6.76 19.52 -1.08
CA SER A 87 -6.12 18.90 0.08
C SER A 87 -5.08 19.83 0.68
N LYS A 88 -5.02 19.92 2.01
CA LYS A 88 -3.95 20.64 2.70
C LYS A 88 -2.72 19.75 2.80
N GLU A 89 -1.55 20.36 2.63
CA GLU A 89 -0.30 19.66 2.89
C GLU A 89 -0.17 19.29 4.38
N ARG A 90 0.33 18.09 4.65
CA ARG A 90 0.63 17.65 6.01
C ARG A 90 1.99 18.18 6.46
N PHE A 91 2.13 19.47 6.76
CA PHE A 91 3.41 20.03 7.22
C PHE A 91 3.30 20.82 8.51
N GLU A 92 2.97 20.12 9.59
CA GLU A 92 3.33 20.57 10.93
C GLU A 92 4.58 19.81 11.38
N LEU A 93 5.66 20.53 11.64
CA LEU A 93 6.90 19.98 12.21
C LEU A 93 6.56 19.30 13.55
N HIS A 94 6.51 17.98 13.54
CA HIS A 94 6.41 17.20 14.77
C HIS A 94 7.78 16.59 15.05
N PRO A 95 8.56 17.16 15.98
CA PRO A 95 9.77 16.50 16.50
C PRO A 95 9.34 15.31 17.36
N THR A 96 8.87 14.24 16.72
CA THR A 96 8.57 13.00 17.43
C THR A 96 9.84 12.18 17.52
N THR A 97 10.27 11.84 18.74
CA THR A 97 11.28 10.80 18.99
C THR A 97 10.76 9.39 18.69
N LYS A 98 9.44 9.24 18.46
CA LYS A 98 8.78 7.98 18.13
C LYS A 98 9.04 7.57 16.68
N VAL A 99 9.49 6.33 16.51
CA VAL A 99 9.60 5.70 15.19
C VAL A 99 8.23 5.15 14.79
N ASN A 100 7.67 5.67 13.70
CA ASN A 100 6.41 5.22 13.13
C ASN A 100 6.66 4.02 12.22
N LYS A 101 5.98 2.91 12.50
CA LYS A 101 6.01 1.69 11.68
C LYS A 101 5.12 1.88 10.46
N GLN A 102 5.71 1.90 9.27
CA GLN A 102 5.04 2.05 7.98
C GLN A 102 4.94 0.69 7.29
N ILE A 103 4.09 -0.17 7.85
CA ILE A 103 4.01 -1.61 7.50
C ILE A 103 2.60 -2.03 7.06
N HIS A 104 1.64 -1.10 7.09
CA HIS A 104 0.26 -1.34 6.72
C HIS A 104 -0.20 -0.28 5.72
N TYR A 105 -0.99 -0.68 4.74
CA TYR A 105 -1.62 0.26 3.82
C TYR A 105 -2.56 1.22 4.56
N GLY A 106 -2.59 2.48 4.11
CA GLY A 106 -3.65 3.42 4.47
C GLY A 106 -5.01 2.93 3.94
N PRO A 107 -6.12 3.38 4.53
CA PRO A 107 -7.45 3.02 4.03
C PRO A 107 -7.67 3.63 2.64
N ALA A 108 -8.54 2.99 1.85
CA ALA A 108 -8.93 3.54 0.56
C ALA A 108 -9.82 4.78 0.74
N CYS A 109 -9.87 5.64 -0.28
CA CYS A 109 -10.84 6.73 -0.29
C CYS A 109 -12.26 6.19 -0.47
N ALA A 110 -13.26 6.98 -0.05
CA ALA A 110 -14.66 6.64 -0.17
C ALA A 110 -15.04 6.33 -1.62
N GLN A 111 -15.61 5.14 -1.84
CA GLN A 111 -15.98 4.62 -3.15
C GLN A 111 -17.06 3.54 -3.01
N GLN A 112 -17.80 3.29 -4.09
CA GLN A 112 -18.90 2.33 -4.07
C GLN A 112 -18.39 0.89 -3.95
N ILE A 113 -18.90 0.15 -2.95
CA ILE A 113 -18.71 -1.29 -2.85
C ILE A 113 -19.92 -1.98 -3.48
N TRP A 114 -19.66 -2.75 -4.53
CA TRP A 114 -20.62 -3.62 -5.20
C TRP A 114 -20.67 -4.98 -4.50
N THR A 115 -21.86 -5.37 -4.06
CA THR A 115 -22.13 -6.68 -3.46
C THR A 115 -22.84 -7.63 -4.42
N ASN A 116 -23.47 -7.09 -5.47
CA ASN A 116 -24.17 -7.86 -6.49
C ASN A 116 -23.27 -8.08 -7.72
N GLU A 117 -22.81 -9.31 -7.92
CA GLU A 117 -21.97 -9.68 -9.06
C GLU A 117 -22.69 -9.47 -10.40
N SER A 118 -23.97 -9.84 -10.51
CA SER A 118 -24.73 -9.70 -11.77
C SER A 118 -24.88 -8.24 -12.19
N GLU A 119 -25.03 -7.34 -11.22
CA GLU A 119 -25.04 -5.90 -11.47
C GLU A 119 -23.66 -5.40 -11.93
N LEU A 120 -22.59 -5.88 -11.29
CA LEU A 120 -21.23 -5.50 -11.66
C LEU A 120 -20.85 -5.99 -13.06
N ILE A 121 -21.26 -7.21 -13.43
CA ILE A 121 -21.12 -7.75 -14.79
C ILE A 121 -21.83 -6.83 -15.79
N ARG A 122 -23.04 -6.37 -15.47
CA ARG A 122 -23.84 -5.48 -16.33
C ARG A 122 -23.19 -4.10 -16.54
N ILE A 123 -22.57 -3.54 -15.50
CA ILE A 123 -22.02 -2.16 -15.53
C ILE A 123 -20.57 -2.13 -16.04
N ARG A 124 -19.81 -3.22 -15.81
CA ARG A 124 -18.41 -3.35 -16.24
C ARG A 124 -18.30 -4.52 -17.24
N THR A 125 -17.65 -5.60 -16.84
CA THR A 125 -17.47 -6.81 -17.65
C THR A 125 -17.47 -8.04 -16.75
N GLU A 126 -17.73 -9.21 -17.32
CA GLU A 126 -17.62 -10.48 -16.59
C GLU A 126 -16.23 -10.70 -16.00
N LYS A 127 -15.18 -10.44 -16.79
CA LYS A 127 -13.78 -10.52 -16.35
C LYS A 127 -13.50 -9.59 -15.18
N PHE A 128 -14.00 -8.36 -15.23
CA PHE A 128 -13.85 -7.42 -14.12
C PHE A 128 -14.50 -7.96 -12.84
N ALA A 129 -15.76 -8.38 -12.93
CA ALA A 129 -16.54 -8.82 -11.78
C ALA A 129 -15.97 -10.10 -11.13
N LYS A 130 -15.49 -11.05 -11.93
CA LYS A 130 -15.03 -12.36 -11.45
C LYS A 130 -13.54 -12.42 -11.12
N ASP A 131 -12.68 -11.78 -11.92
CA ASP A 131 -11.23 -11.96 -11.79
C ASP A 131 -10.54 -10.81 -11.04
N TYR A 132 -10.99 -9.58 -11.30
CA TYR A 132 -10.32 -8.37 -10.84
C TYR A 132 -10.94 -7.84 -9.54
N TYR A 133 -12.26 -7.69 -9.50
CA TYR A 133 -12.97 -7.06 -8.39
C TYR A 133 -12.76 -7.77 -7.04
N PRO A 134 -12.76 -9.11 -6.93
CA PRO A 134 -12.48 -9.77 -5.66
C PRO A 134 -11.07 -9.47 -5.13
N LYS A 135 -10.08 -9.31 -6.03
CA LYS A 135 -8.71 -8.93 -5.67
C LYS A 135 -8.62 -7.47 -5.24
N LEU A 136 -9.41 -6.59 -5.85
CA LEU A 136 -9.48 -5.19 -5.47
C LEU A 136 -10.20 -5.01 -4.13
N LEU A 137 -11.30 -5.76 -3.90
CA LEU A 137 -12.17 -5.66 -2.73
C LEU A 137 -11.38 -5.78 -1.42
N LYS A 138 -10.35 -6.64 -1.38
CA LYS A 138 -9.49 -6.81 -0.19
C LYS A 138 -8.76 -5.53 0.24
N TYR A 139 -8.58 -4.56 -0.66
CA TYR A 139 -7.91 -3.29 -0.39
C TYR A 139 -8.89 -2.12 -0.19
N ILE A 140 -10.10 -2.20 -0.79
CA ILE A 140 -11.09 -1.12 -0.74
C ILE A 140 -12.19 -1.35 0.30
N GLN A 141 -12.19 -2.49 1.01
CA GLN A 141 -13.17 -2.77 2.06
C GLN A 141 -13.09 -1.79 3.23
N LYS A 142 -11.86 -1.38 3.61
CA LYS A 142 -11.64 -0.38 4.65
C LYS A 142 -11.46 0.99 4.00
N GLN A 143 -12.45 1.86 4.16
CA GLN A 143 -12.45 3.20 3.58
C GLN A 143 -12.51 4.28 4.66
N ASN A 144 -11.92 5.45 4.38
CA ASN A 144 -12.05 6.65 5.21
C ASN A 144 -11.83 7.91 4.35
N GLU A 145 -12.89 8.67 4.06
CA GLU A 145 -12.80 9.89 3.22
C GLU A 145 -11.84 10.95 3.80
N GLU A 146 -11.81 11.10 5.12
CA GLU A 146 -11.02 12.12 5.80
C GLU A 146 -9.55 11.72 5.98
N GLN A 147 -9.26 10.41 5.90
CA GLN A 147 -7.94 9.85 6.14
C GLN A 147 -7.58 8.83 5.05
N CYS A 148 -7.69 9.19 3.77
CA CYS A 148 -7.29 8.29 2.67
C CYS A 148 -6.12 8.77 1.81
N LEU A 149 -5.61 9.99 2.00
CA LEU A 149 -4.47 10.54 1.24
C LEU A 149 -3.13 9.95 1.71
N TYR A 150 -2.90 8.71 1.31
CA TYR A 150 -1.78 7.87 1.70
C TYR A 150 -0.99 7.41 0.48
N MET A 151 0.32 7.26 0.66
CA MET A 151 1.24 6.71 -0.34
C MET A 151 2.02 5.52 0.19
N ASN A 152 2.49 4.69 -0.74
CA ASN A 152 3.35 3.55 -0.48
C ASN A 152 4.61 3.70 -1.33
N ILE A 153 5.76 3.45 -0.74
CA ILE A 153 7.07 3.57 -1.39
C ILE A 153 7.74 2.21 -1.41
N TYR A 154 8.22 1.79 -2.57
CA TYR A 154 8.93 0.54 -2.79
C TYR A 154 10.29 0.85 -3.38
N GLN A 155 11.35 0.55 -2.64
CA GLN A 155 12.73 0.77 -3.05
C GLN A 155 13.43 -0.57 -3.28
N PRO A 156 14.00 -0.83 -4.48
CA PRO A 156 14.80 -2.02 -4.69
C PRO A 156 16.15 -1.91 -3.97
N GLN A 157 16.55 -2.98 -3.28
CA GLN A 157 17.80 -3.05 -2.52
C GLN A 157 18.97 -3.40 -3.43
N ILE A 158 19.51 -2.38 -4.09
CA ILE A 158 20.66 -2.52 -4.99
C ILE A 158 21.94 -2.13 -4.26
N LYS A 159 22.89 -3.08 -4.16
CA LYS A 159 24.20 -2.84 -3.55
C LYS A 159 25.06 -1.95 -4.46
N ASN A 160 25.86 -1.08 -3.88
CA ASN A 160 26.83 -0.21 -4.58
C ASN A 160 26.19 0.69 -5.65
N LEU A 161 25.05 1.28 -5.32
CA LEU A 161 24.38 2.25 -6.18
C LEU A 161 25.32 3.44 -6.46
N LYS A 162 25.70 3.64 -7.73
CA LYS A 162 26.59 4.76 -8.14
C LYS A 162 25.84 6.05 -8.45
N GLU A 163 24.59 5.92 -8.86
CA GLU A 163 23.71 7.03 -9.28
C GLU A 163 22.34 6.87 -8.62
N PRO A 164 21.58 7.97 -8.40
CA PRO A 164 20.23 7.89 -7.86
C PRO A 164 19.30 7.03 -8.73
N LEU A 165 18.38 6.30 -8.10
CA LEU A 165 17.35 5.57 -8.82
C LEU A 165 16.27 6.52 -9.36
N PRO A 166 15.74 6.27 -10.57
CA PRO A 166 14.55 6.97 -11.04
C PRO A 166 13.36 6.67 -10.13
N VAL A 167 12.44 7.63 -10.03
CA VAL A 167 11.19 7.50 -9.25
C VAL A 167 10.01 7.41 -10.22
N LEU A 168 9.21 6.36 -10.07
CA LEU A 168 8.00 6.12 -10.83
C LEU A 168 6.79 6.31 -9.93
N LEU A 169 5.98 7.33 -10.20
CA LEU A 169 4.71 7.56 -9.53
C LEU A 169 3.59 6.83 -10.27
N PHE A 170 2.95 5.88 -9.60
CA PHE A 170 1.79 5.15 -10.10
C PHE A 170 0.50 5.73 -9.51
N ILE A 171 -0.34 6.24 -10.40
CA ILE A 171 -1.69 6.71 -10.09
C ILE A 171 -2.66 5.64 -10.59
N HIS A 172 -3.44 5.06 -9.68
CA HIS A 172 -4.38 4.00 -10.05
C HIS A 172 -5.52 4.53 -10.93
N GLY A 173 -6.02 3.67 -11.82
CA GLY A 173 -7.10 3.99 -12.75
C GLY A 173 -8.49 3.65 -12.20
N ASP A 174 -9.28 2.95 -13.02
CA ASP A 174 -10.67 2.51 -12.77
C ASP A 174 -11.74 3.60 -12.86
N GLY A 175 -11.52 4.57 -13.76
CA GLY A 175 -12.57 5.53 -14.16
C GLY A 175 -12.85 6.62 -13.12
N TYR A 176 -11.92 6.85 -12.19
CA TYR A 176 -11.99 7.85 -11.13
C TYR A 176 -13.11 7.62 -10.10
N ASP A 177 -13.85 6.51 -10.19
CA ASP A 177 -14.95 6.18 -9.28
C ASP A 177 -14.60 5.06 -8.28
N MET A 178 -13.47 4.39 -8.51
CA MET A 178 -13.00 3.24 -7.75
C MET A 178 -11.47 3.15 -7.81
N GLY A 179 -10.88 2.42 -6.87
CA GLY A 179 -9.48 2.03 -6.89
C GLY A 179 -8.75 2.39 -5.61
N THR A 180 -7.48 2.00 -5.56
CA THR A 180 -6.54 2.31 -4.47
C THR A 180 -5.13 2.00 -4.93
N GLY A 181 -4.16 2.81 -4.49
CA GLY A 181 -2.74 2.58 -4.75
C GLY A 181 -2.22 1.29 -4.09
N ALA A 182 -2.92 0.75 -3.09
CA ALA A 182 -2.59 -0.52 -2.46
C ALA A 182 -2.88 -1.75 -3.35
N ALA A 183 -3.71 -1.60 -4.39
CA ALA A 183 -4.06 -2.70 -5.29
C ALA A 183 -2.96 -3.01 -6.32
N PHE A 184 -2.04 -2.08 -6.54
CA PHE A 184 -0.89 -2.27 -7.43
C PHE A 184 0.27 -2.92 -6.68
N ASP A 185 0.86 -3.97 -7.26
CA ASP A 185 2.04 -4.62 -6.71
C ASP A 185 3.31 -3.82 -7.06
N GLY A 186 3.53 -2.76 -6.28
CA GLY A 186 4.68 -1.88 -6.45
C GLY A 186 6.02 -2.56 -6.13
N ALA A 187 6.03 -3.62 -5.33
CA ALA A 187 7.26 -4.31 -4.93
C ALA A 187 7.86 -5.10 -6.11
N ILE A 188 7.02 -5.92 -6.76
CA ILE A 188 7.44 -6.67 -7.97
C ILE A 188 7.85 -5.69 -9.07
N PHE A 189 7.08 -4.63 -9.27
CA PHE A 189 7.38 -3.63 -10.31
C PHE A 189 8.69 -2.87 -10.04
N ALA A 190 8.95 -2.46 -8.79
CA ALA A 190 10.20 -1.81 -8.38
C ALA A 190 11.41 -2.72 -8.60
N SER A 191 11.26 -4.02 -8.28
CA SER A 191 12.29 -5.02 -8.50
C SER A 191 12.67 -5.15 -9.97
N TYR A 192 11.68 -5.31 -10.86
CA TYR A 192 11.91 -5.46 -12.30
C TYR A 192 12.47 -4.19 -12.95
N SER A 193 11.87 -3.05 -12.66
CA SER A 193 12.23 -1.77 -13.28
C SER A 193 13.54 -1.20 -12.72
N LYS A 194 14.02 -1.71 -11.57
CA LYS A 194 15.15 -1.14 -10.81
C LYS A 194 14.93 0.35 -10.54
N ALA A 195 13.69 0.72 -10.22
CA ALA A 195 13.27 2.08 -9.93
C ALA A 195 12.57 2.13 -8.57
N ILE A 196 12.59 3.29 -7.94
CA ILE A 196 11.73 3.53 -6.77
C ILE A 196 10.30 3.68 -7.30
N VAL A 197 9.38 2.89 -6.78
CA VAL A 197 7.97 2.96 -7.16
C VAL A 197 7.19 3.57 -6.02
N VAL A 198 6.35 4.55 -6.34
CA VAL A 198 5.44 5.20 -5.40
C VAL A 198 4.02 4.96 -5.88
N THR A 199 3.15 4.43 -5.03
CA THR A 199 1.70 4.35 -5.31
C THR A 199 0.96 5.30 -4.38
N ILE A 200 -0.11 5.93 -4.86
CA ILE A 200 -0.89 6.90 -4.08
C ILE A 200 -2.37 6.57 -4.08
N ASN A 201 -3.05 6.98 -3.02
CA ASN A 201 -4.51 7.06 -2.95
C ASN A 201 -4.94 8.51 -3.13
N TYR A 202 -5.87 8.76 -4.03
CA TYR A 202 -6.50 10.07 -4.24
C TYR A 202 -8.02 9.96 -4.07
N ARG A 203 -8.72 11.08 -3.83
CA ARG A 203 -10.18 11.09 -3.64
C ARG A 203 -10.89 10.64 -4.92
N LEU A 204 -12.00 9.92 -4.78
CA LEU A 204 -12.73 9.26 -5.89
C LEU A 204 -14.19 9.69 -5.94
N GLY A 205 -14.85 9.32 -7.05
CA GLY A 205 -16.28 9.42 -7.26
C GLY A 205 -16.69 10.58 -8.17
N PRO A 206 -18.01 10.81 -8.33
CA PRO A 206 -18.52 12.03 -8.97
C PRO A 206 -18.06 13.32 -8.26
N PHE A 207 -17.49 13.17 -7.06
CA PHE A 207 -17.00 14.21 -6.19
C PHE A 207 -15.68 14.87 -6.63
N ASP A 208 -14.94 14.29 -7.59
CA ASP A 208 -13.65 14.84 -8.03
C ASP A 208 -13.48 14.96 -9.56
N ARG A 209 -14.48 14.53 -10.36
CA ARG A 209 -14.42 14.58 -11.84
C ARG A 209 -14.14 15.97 -12.43
N HIS A 210 -14.35 17.04 -11.66
CA HIS A 210 -14.09 18.42 -12.09
C HIS A 210 -12.80 19.06 -11.52
N LEU A 211 -12.11 18.44 -10.56
CA LEU A 211 -11.02 19.11 -9.82
C LEU A 211 -9.66 18.39 -9.92
N SER A 212 -9.59 17.11 -10.29
CA SER A 212 -8.34 16.35 -10.24
C SER A 212 -7.27 16.76 -11.27
N PHE A 213 -7.63 17.41 -12.39
CA PHE A 213 -6.65 17.77 -13.43
C PHE A 213 -5.99 19.14 -13.24
N HIS A 214 -6.55 20.03 -12.43
CA HIS A 214 -5.97 21.38 -12.28
C HIS A 214 -4.75 21.40 -11.35
N PHE A 215 -4.57 20.41 -10.48
CA PHE A 215 -3.49 20.38 -9.48
C PHE A 215 -2.28 19.50 -9.81
N LEU A 216 -2.32 18.70 -10.90
CA LEU A 216 -1.22 17.80 -11.26
C LEU A 216 -0.33 18.32 -12.41
N LEU A 217 -0.63 19.51 -12.96
CA LEU A 217 0.10 20.09 -14.09
C LEU A 217 0.52 21.57 -13.87
N GLU A 218 0.48 22.07 -12.63
CA GLU A 218 1.07 23.36 -12.25
C GLU A 218 2.24 23.19 -11.30
#